data_AF-A0A9N8ZR04-F1
#
_entry.id   AF-A0A9N8ZR04-F1
#
_cell.length_a   1.000
_cell.length_b   1.000
_cell.length_c   1.000
_cell.angle_alpha   90.00
_cell.angle_beta   90.00
_cell.angle_gamma   90.00
#
_symmetry.space_group_name_H-M   'P 1'
#
loop_
_entity.id
_entity.type
_entity.pdbx_description
1 polymer ?
#
loop_
_entity_poly.entity_id
_entity_poly.type
_entity_poly.pdbx_seq_one_letter_code
_entity_poly.pdbx_strand_id
1 'polypeptide(L)'
;KFIISLGLQEYPSLQTILNLAATNQCLNLREKALLYLVKNLKEKYSITYNPTLIQMKFLPCSNSDNYAKPSECYSDPNCAKMGFNVLHQDWCYWAEQLGVKQHPECWLLIAKLEKDPPGNTDHAKKIFGYLAMRRGYFSHLYWAKLQNIKFIPIQDKVQPERFIHYRPKDCFFKLSNKIYADLFPCVDFDEDANKFLENCGVKQEPTALDLAEYLMSSWKLWSKQDDKDPYISILRTVSYSSELMNSVILEKMKKYPILIGSKKQNNSGKMTESYDLAYAKDIFINDNNRYQEMFKPFTCPFGGLLEEFYQKLGCKSLDASVKVESRHTGKERISKVSKKIQQRIIERLPGYYSSIINGDFKNDETWIQNLEVKKVDKIEMTYELITTHQKETAQVSACISESGNPFILYITNDSDNINYADIAAVLAKHIHRKPDRQSSINLFTYLTSSLEDLRQLGYPTENIKITNNVPGLSVGKPLLPVAGPLFPAAGPVPRNLSNDELENKLNNGIMSCKSNDQKYIPRDETPVIETTVIESHYAIAMDMAISVNTSPHPTNIGDPL
;
A
#
# COMPACT_ATOMS: atom_id res chain seq x y z
N LYS A 1 33.44 -80.59 -24.22
CA LYS A 1 34.83 -80.06 -24.20
C LYS A 1 35.49 -80.11 -25.57
N PHE A 2 35.64 -81.28 -26.21
CA PHE A 2 36.23 -81.38 -27.56
C PHE A 2 35.55 -80.52 -28.63
N ILE A 3 34.22 -80.49 -28.68
CA ILE A 3 33.47 -79.70 -29.68
C ILE A 3 33.61 -78.18 -29.40
N ILE A 4 33.74 -77.78 -28.14
CA ILE A 4 34.00 -76.38 -27.75
C ILE A 4 35.42 -75.96 -28.18
N SER A 5 36.42 -76.85 -28.04
CA SER A 5 37.77 -76.59 -28.55
C SER A 5 37.87 -76.54 -30.07
N LEU A 6 36.86 -77.04 -30.79
CA LEU A 6 36.72 -76.91 -32.25
C LEU A 6 36.00 -75.62 -32.68
N GLY A 7 35.66 -74.73 -31.73
CA GLY A 7 35.06 -73.42 -32.02
C GLY A 7 33.55 -73.32 -31.81
N LEU A 8 32.89 -74.37 -31.28
CA LEU A 8 31.49 -74.26 -30.90
C LEU A 8 31.33 -73.33 -29.68
N GLN A 9 30.49 -72.30 -29.83
CA GLN A 9 30.16 -71.41 -28.72
C GLN A 9 29.34 -72.14 -27.66
N GLU A 10 29.83 -72.13 -26.41
CA GLU A 10 29.15 -72.76 -25.26
C GLU A 10 27.85 -72.02 -24.89
N TYR A 11 27.77 -70.73 -25.19
CA TYR A 11 26.57 -69.91 -25.08
C TYR A 11 26.62 -68.79 -26.12
N PRO A 12 25.47 -68.24 -26.54
CA PRO A 12 25.43 -67.16 -27.51
C PRO A 12 26.14 -65.91 -26.99
N SER A 13 26.78 -65.14 -27.87
CA SER A 13 27.40 -63.87 -27.47
C SER A 13 26.37 -62.87 -26.94
N LEU A 14 26.79 -61.93 -26.07
CA LEU A 14 25.92 -60.88 -25.54
C LEU A 14 25.28 -60.05 -26.68
N GLN A 15 26.05 -59.71 -27.71
CA GLN A 15 25.54 -58.96 -28.87
C GLN A 15 24.45 -59.76 -29.60
N THR A 16 24.64 -61.06 -29.80
CA THR A 16 23.64 -61.93 -30.43
C THR A 16 22.33 -61.94 -29.63
N ILE A 17 22.40 -62.06 -28.31
CA ILE A 17 21.21 -62.10 -27.44
C ILE A 17 20.49 -60.76 -27.44
N LEU A 18 21.23 -59.66 -27.30
CA LEU A 18 20.63 -58.33 -27.32
C LEU A 18 20.00 -58.03 -28.71
N ASN A 19 20.60 -58.49 -29.81
CA ASN A 19 20.01 -58.37 -31.16
C ASN A 19 18.69 -59.15 -31.25
N LEU A 20 18.66 -60.39 -30.75
CA LEU A 20 17.44 -61.21 -30.72
C LEU A 20 16.36 -60.57 -29.83
N ALA A 21 16.74 -60.03 -28.67
CA ALA A 21 15.83 -59.30 -27.78
C ALA A 21 15.32 -57.99 -28.40
N ALA A 22 16.12 -57.34 -29.25
CA ALA A 22 15.76 -56.12 -29.98
C ALA A 22 15.06 -56.39 -31.34
N THR A 23 14.83 -57.64 -31.75
CA THR A 23 14.34 -57.97 -33.11
C THR A 23 12.85 -57.72 -33.32
N ASN A 24 12.46 -56.89 -34.30
CA ASN A 24 11.04 -56.58 -34.61
C ASN A 24 10.24 -57.75 -35.24
N GLN A 25 10.89 -58.85 -35.61
CA GLN A 25 10.29 -59.89 -36.45
C GLN A 25 9.41 -60.89 -35.68
N CYS A 26 9.66 -61.13 -34.40
CA CYS A 26 8.92 -62.12 -33.62
C CYS A 26 8.93 -61.81 -32.12
N LEU A 27 7.75 -61.54 -31.55
CA LEU A 27 7.57 -61.23 -30.12
C LEU A 27 8.04 -62.38 -29.22
N ASN A 28 7.67 -63.62 -29.55
CA ASN A 28 8.06 -64.81 -28.79
C ASN A 28 9.59 -64.99 -28.74
N LEU A 29 10.28 -64.67 -29.84
CA LEU A 29 11.74 -64.74 -29.90
C LEU A 29 12.39 -63.68 -29.00
N ARG A 30 11.83 -62.46 -28.96
CA ARG A 30 12.29 -61.38 -28.08
C ARG A 30 12.17 -61.76 -26.61
N GLU A 31 11.00 -62.23 -26.20
CA GLU A 31 10.73 -62.62 -24.81
C GLU A 31 11.63 -63.77 -24.37
N LYS A 32 11.83 -64.79 -25.22
CA LYS A 32 12.76 -65.89 -24.94
C LYS A 32 14.20 -65.42 -24.82
N ALA A 33 14.64 -64.53 -25.71
CA ALA A 33 15.99 -63.97 -25.67
C ALA A 33 16.21 -63.13 -24.41
N LEU A 34 15.25 -62.29 -24.03
CA LEU A 34 15.32 -61.47 -22.82
C LEU A 34 15.28 -62.33 -21.55
N LEU A 35 14.42 -63.35 -21.50
CA LEU A 35 14.36 -64.29 -20.39
C LEU A 35 15.67 -65.08 -20.25
N TYR A 36 16.27 -65.49 -21.38
CA TYR A 36 17.57 -66.14 -21.38
C TYR A 36 18.67 -65.20 -20.89
N LEU A 37 18.70 -63.95 -21.36
CA LEU A 37 19.64 -62.93 -20.92
C LEU A 37 19.61 -62.78 -19.41
N VAL A 38 18.43 -62.51 -18.86
CA VAL A 38 18.21 -62.26 -17.44
C VAL A 38 18.60 -63.46 -16.59
N LYS A 39 18.20 -64.68 -16.96
CA LYS A 39 18.54 -65.91 -16.21
C LYS A 39 20.04 -66.19 -16.17
N ASN A 40 20.79 -65.77 -17.19
CA ASN A 40 22.22 -66.05 -17.33
C ASN A 40 23.10 -64.82 -17.10
N LEU A 41 22.52 -63.67 -16.72
CA LEU A 41 23.23 -62.38 -16.68
C LEU A 41 24.38 -62.42 -15.66
N LYS A 42 24.11 -62.93 -14.46
CA LYS A 42 25.10 -63.02 -13.38
C LYS A 42 26.24 -64.00 -13.69
N GLU A 43 25.90 -65.18 -14.19
CA GLU A 43 26.86 -66.27 -14.39
C GLU A 43 27.69 -66.12 -15.66
N LYS A 44 27.07 -65.69 -16.78
CA LYS A 44 27.71 -65.73 -18.11
C LYS A 44 28.07 -64.37 -18.68
N TYR A 45 27.36 -63.31 -18.29
CA TYR A 45 27.51 -61.99 -18.92
C TYR A 45 27.97 -60.88 -17.98
N SER A 46 28.19 -61.16 -16.69
CA SER A 46 28.49 -60.13 -15.68
C SER A 46 29.70 -59.27 -16.00
N ILE A 47 30.74 -59.84 -16.63
CA ILE A 47 31.95 -59.11 -17.05
C ILE A 47 31.69 -58.25 -18.30
N THR A 48 30.85 -58.73 -19.21
CA THR A 48 30.61 -58.09 -20.53
C THR A 48 29.41 -57.15 -20.55
N TYR A 49 28.47 -57.32 -19.63
CA TYR A 49 27.22 -56.57 -19.58
C TYR A 49 27.45 -55.23 -18.90
N ASN A 50 27.46 -54.15 -19.69
CA ASN A 50 27.44 -52.80 -19.18
C ASN A 50 26.20 -52.06 -19.70
N PRO A 51 25.17 -51.84 -18.86
CA PRO A 51 23.92 -51.22 -19.28
C PRO A 51 24.09 -49.79 -19.82
N THR A 52 25.13 -49.07 -19.39
CA THR A 52 25.40 -47.69 -19.85
C THR A 52 25.90 -47.63 -21.30
N LEU A 53 26.51 -48.70 -21.80
CA LEU A 53 27.04 -48.79 -23.16
C LEU A 53 26.03 -49.36 -24.15
N ILE A 54 24.92 -49.92 -23.69
CA ILE A 54 23.92 -50.55 -24.56
C ILE A 54 23.08 -49.50 -25.25
N GLN A 55 23.23 -49.41 -26.57
CA GLN A 55 22.46 -48.49 -27.43
C GLN A 55 21.21 -49.13 -28.04
N MET A 56 20.96 -50.41 -27.81
CA MET A 56 19.84 -51.12 -28.43
C MET A 56 18.59 -51.05 -27.57
N LYS A 57 17.45 -50.87 -28.23
CA LYS A 57 16.13 -50.83 -27.60
C LYS A 57 15.57 -52.24 -27.52
N PHE A 58 15.75 -52.88 -26.37
CA PHE A 58 15.36 -54.28 -26.16
C PHE A 58 14.47 -54.47 -24.93
N LEU A 59 14.34 -53.45 -24.07
CA LEU A 59 13.51 -53.53 -22.88
C LEU A 59 12.06 -53.19 -23.20
N PRO A 60 11.10 -54.09 -22.93
CA PRO A 60 9.69 -53.83 -23.15
C PRO A 60 9.19 -52.78 -22.16
N CYS A 61 8.49 -51.77 -22.66
CA CYS A 61 7.88 -50.74 -21.83
C CYS A 61 6.40 -51.08 -21.52
N SER A 62 5.82 -50.43 -20.51
CA SER A 62 4.41 -50.64 -20.13
C SER A 62 3.43 -50.30 -21.26
N ASN A 63 3.83 -49.47 -22.22
CA ASN A 63 3.11 -49.28 -23.47
C ASN A 63 3.52 -50.43 -24.41
N SER A 64 2.58 -51.33 -24.73
CA SER A 64 2.80 -52.65 -25.34
C SER A 64 3.67 -52.69 -26.60
N ASP A 65 3.79 -51.57 -27.33
CA ASP A 65 4.51 -51.50 -28.60
C ASP A 65 5.85 -50.75 -28.52
N ASN A 66 6.24 -50.26 -27.34
CA ASN A 66 7.46 -49.46 -27.19
C ASN A 66 8.58 -50.22 -26.49
N TYR A 67 9.80 -50.07 -27.01
CA TYR A 67 11.02 -50.63 -26.43
C TYR A 67 12.03 -49.53 -26.18
N ALA A 68 12.73 -49.63 -25.05
CA ALA A 68 13.71 -48.65 -24.63
C ALA A 68 15.08 -49.29 -24.36
N LYS A 69 16.09 -48.43 -24.31
CA LYS A 69 17.42 -48.79 -23.78
C LYS A 69 17.36 -48.76 -22.24
N PRO A 70 18.26 -49.44 -21.53
CA PRO A 70 18.33 -49.36 -20.07
C PRO A 70 18.40 -47.93 -19.52
N SER A 71 19.10 -47.02 -20.22
CA SER A 71 19.23 -45.60 -19.83
C SER A 71 17.98 -44.75 -20.08
N GLU A 72 17.05 -45.22 -20.93
CA GLU A 72 15.83 -44.52 -21.35
C GLU A 72 14.57 -45.12 -20.73
N CYS A 73 14.72 -46.08 -19.82
CA CYS A 73 13.64 -46.84 -19.17
C CYS A 73 13.76 -46.75 -17.65
N TYR A 74 12.62 -46.74 -16.95
CA TYR A 74 12.58 -46.64 -15.48
C TYR A 74 11.65 -47.69 -14.87
N SER A 75 11.95 -48.16 -13.66
CA SER A 75 11.11 -49.18 -13.02
C SER A 75 9.90 -48.62 -12.26
N ASP A 76 9.92 -47.34 -11.85
CA ASP A 76 8.80 -46.73 -11.15
C ASP A 76 7.70 -46.24 -12.12
N PRO A 77 6.44 -46.69 -11.96
CA PRO A 77 5.35 -46.34 -12.86
C PRO A 77 4.97 -44.86 -12.84
N ASN A 78 5.29 -44.12 -11.77
CA ASN A 78 5.02 -42.68 -11.72
C ASN A 78 5.84 -41.89 -12.73
N CYS A 79 6.95 -42.45 -13.25
CA CYS A 79 7.73 -41.79 -14.30
C CYS A 79 6.93 -41.60 -15.60
N ALA A 80 5.91 -42.44 -15.85
CA ALA A 80 5.01 -42.29 -16.99
C ALA A 80 4.20 -40.99 -16.94
N LYS A 81 3.97 -40.42 -15.74
CA LYS A 81 3.26 -39.13 -15.56
C LYS A 81 3.96 -37.96 -16.25
N MET A 82 5.27 -38.05 -16.47
CA MET A 82 6.07 -37.07 -17.23
C MET A 82 6.46 -37.57 -18.63
N GLY A 83 5.85 -38.67 -19.10
CA GLY A 83 6.10 -39.25 -20.42
C GLY A 83 7.42 -40.00 -20.55
N PHE A 84 8.04 -40.43 -19.45
CA PHE A 84 9.21 -41.33 -19.51
C PHE A 84 8.77 -42.77 -19.77
N ASN A 85 9.63 -43.56 -20.42
CA ASN A 85 9.35 -44.98 -20.61
C ASN A 85 9.46 -45.72 -19.27
N VAL A 86 8.44 -46.49 -18.93
CA VAL A 86 8.41 -47.35 -17.74
C VAL A 86 8.56 -48.79 -18.19
N LEU A 87 9.34 -49.58 -17.45
CA LEU A 87 9.55 -51.00 -17.70
C LEU A 87 8.23 -51.77 -17.53
N HIS A 88 7.97 -52.71 -18.44
CA HIS A 88 6.78 -53.56 -18.33
C HIS A 88 6.79 -54.36 -17.02
N GLN A 89 5.61 -54.50 -16.39
CA GLN A 89 5.47 -55.00 -15.02
C GLN A 89 6.12 -56.38 -14.79
N ASP A 90 6.02 -57.27 -15.78
CA ASP A 90 6.63 -58.61 -15.74
C ASP A 90 8.15 -58.59 -15.56
N TRP A 91 8.80 -57.50 -15.95
CA TRP A 91 10.26 -57.36 -15.94
C TRP A 91 10.79 -56.55 -14.76
N CYS A 92 9.92 -55.93 -13.97
CA CYS A 92 10.31 -55.10 -12.83
C CYS A 92 11.15 -55.85 -11.78
N TYR A 93 10.92 -57.15 -11.61
CA TYR A 93 11.72 -58.00 -10.70
C TYR A 93 13.22 -58.03 -11.08
N TRP A 94 13.54 -57.88 -12.38
CA TRP A 94 14.91 -57.88 -12.88
C TRP A 94 15.44 -56.49 -13.22
N ALA A 95 14.73 -55.41 -12.86
CA ALA A 95 15.09 -54.04 -13.21
C ALA A 95 16.55 -53.69 -12.86
N GLU A 96 16.98 -54.00 -11.64
CA GLU A 96 18.34 -53.74 -11.18
C GLU A 96 19.38 -54.53 -12.00
N GLN A 97 19.13 -55.80 -12.30
CA GLN A 97 20.04 -56.64 -13.09
C GLN A 97 20.14 -56.16 -14.55
N LEU A 98 19.04 -55.62 -15.08
CA LEU A 98 18.98 -55.02 -16.41
C LEU A 98 19.62 -53.61 -16.43
N GLY A 99 20.01 -53.05 -15.28
CA GLY A 99 20.56 -51.70 -15.19
C GLY A 99 19.52 -50.60 -15.40
N VAL A 100 18.25 -50.92 -15.18
CA VAL A 100 17.12 -49.97 -15.23
C VAL A 100 17.07 -49.21 -13.92
N LYS A 101 17.20 -47.89 -13.99
CA LYS A 101 17.11 -47.02 -12.80
C LYS A 101 15.65 -46.92 -12.33
N GLN A 102 15.45 -46.71 -11.03
CA GLN A 102 14.10 -46.49 -10.50
C GLN A 102 13.47 -45.20 -11.02
N HIS A 103 14.28 -44.14 -11.13
CA HIS A 103 13.83 -42.83 -11.57
C HIS A 103 14.86 -42.12 -12.47
N PRO A 104 14.40 -41.16 -13.31
CA PRO A 104 15.27 -40.25 -14.06
C PRO A 104 16.16 -39.41 -13.14
N GLU A 105 17.29 -38.91 -13.63
CA GLU A 105 18.05 -37.88 -12.89
C GLU A 105 17.28 -36.55 -12.83
N CYS A 106 17.48 -35.75 -11.77
CA CYS A 106 16.75 -34.48 -11.58
C CYS A 106 16.92 -33.50 -12.74
N TRP A 107 18.11 -33.43 -13.35
CA TRP A 107 18.34 -32.57 -14.52
C TRP A 107 17.44 -32.95 -15.71
N LEU A 108 17.16 -34.23 -15.90
CA LEU A 108 16.33 -34.73 -17.00
C LEU A 108 14.85 -34.42 -16.75
N LEU A 109 14.41 -34.48 -15.49
CA LEU A 109 13.07 -34.04 -15.10
C LEU A 109 12.86 -32.55 -15.43
N ILE A 110 13.83 -31.70 -15.09
CA ILE A 110 13.75 -30.26 -15.34
C ILE A 110 13.79 -29.98 -16.84
N ALA A 111 14.67 -30.64 -17.59
CA ALA A 111 14.74 -30.50 -19.05
C ALA A 111 13.43 -30.89 -19.73
N LYS A 112 12.77 -31.94 -19.24
CA LYS A 112 11.46 -32.38 -19.73
C LYS A 112 10.37 -31.34 -19.41
N LEU A 113 10.35 -30.83 -18.18
CA LEU A 113 9.41 -29.79 -17.74
C LEU A 113 9.57 -28.47 -18.50
N GLU A 114 10.80 -28.11 -18.85
CA GLU A 114 11.13 -26.91 -19.65
C GLU A 114 10.73 -27.05 -21.12
N LYS A 115 10.89 -28.26 -21.70
CA LYS A 115 10.55 -28.53 -23.10
C LYS A 115 9.05 -28.77 -23.32
N ASP A 116 8.39 -29.40 -22.35
CA ASP A 116 7.04 -29.94 -22.46
C ASP A 116 6.28 -29.73 -21.13
N PRO A 117 5.96 -28.46 -20.77
CA PRO A 117 5.27 -28.15 -19.53
C PRO A 117 3.83 -28.68 -19.55
N PRO A 118 3.22 -28.97 -18.39
CA PRO A 118 1.84 -29.44 -18.33
C PRO A 118 0.88 -28.43 -18.99
N GLY A 119 0.01 -28.92 -19.87
CA GLY A 119 -0.92 -28.09 -20.64
C GLY A 119 -2.24 -27.75 -19.94
N ASN A 120 -2.55 -28.40 -18.82
CA ASN A 120 -3.79 -28.16 -18.05
C ASN A 120 -3.59 -28.50 -16.57
N THR A 121 -4.59 -28.17 -15.76
CA THR A 121 -4.56 -28.35 -14.30
C THR A 121 -4.40 -29.82 -13.89
N ASP A 122 -5.14 -30.74 -14.48
CA ASP A 122 -5.09 -32.16 -14.10
C ASP A 122 -3.74 -32.81 -14.42
N HIS A 123 -3.16 -32.47 -15.57
CA HIS A 123 -1.83 -32.93 -15.95
C HIS A 123 -0.76 -32.34 -15.02
N ALA A 124 -0.89 -31.05 -14.67
CA ALA A 124 -0.02 -30.39 -13.71
C ALA A 124 -0.05 -31.06 -12.33
N LYS A 125 -1.25 -31.35 -11.80
CA LYS A 125 -1.42 -32.09 -10.53
C LYS A 125 -0.65 -33.40 -10.52
N LYS A 126 -0.77 -34.19 -11.60
CA LYS A 126 -0.07 -35.48 -11.73
C LYS A 126 1.46 -35.32 -11.79
N ILE A 127 1.95 -34.38 -12.60
CA ILE A 127 3.40 -34.12 -12.73
C ILE A 127 3.98 -33.60 -11.42
N PHE A 128 3.36 -32.57 -10.83
CA PHE A 128 3.86 -31.93 -9.62
C PHE A 128 3.78 -32.86 -8.41
N GLY A 129 2.73 -33.68 -8.30
CA GLY A 129 2.66 -34.73 -7.28
C GLY A 129 3.80 -35.74 -7.39
N TYR A 130 4.18 -36.16 -8.60
CA TYR A 130 5.36 -37.01 -8.80
C TYR A 130 6.67 -36.30 -8.41
N LEU A 131 6.83 -35.03 -8.80
CA LEU A 131 8.02 -34.25 -8.47
C LEU A 131 8.13 -33.99 -6.95
N ALA A 132 7.01 -33.85 -6.26
CA ALA A 132 6.94 -33.69 -4.80
C ALA A 132 7.53 -34.91 -4.07
N MET A 133 7.20 -36.13 -4.52
CA MET A 133 7.78 -37.37 -3.98
C MET A 133 9.31 -37.38 -4.11
N ARG A 134 9.85 -36.67 -5.10
CA ARG A 134 11.28 -36.63 -5.41
C ARG A 134 12.01 -35.40 -4.84
N ARG A 135 11.34 -34.57 -4.04
CA ARG A 135 11.89 -33.31 -3.49
C ARG A 135 13.26 -33.46 -2.82
N GLY A 136 13.50 -34.58 -2.12
CA GLY A 136 14.75 -34.83 -1.40
C GLY A 136 15.99 -34.99 -2.29
N TYR A 137 15.81 -35.19 -3.60
CA TYR A 137 16.90 -35.38 -4.56
C TYR A 137 17.28 -34.07 -5.29
N PHE A 138 16.49 -33.01 -5.14
CA PHE A 138 16.77 -31.73 -5.77
C PHE A 138 17.75 -30.91 -4.93
N SER A 139 18.89 -30.56 -5.53
CA SER A 139 19.84 -29.60 -4.98
C SER A 139 19.33 -28.16 -5.10
N HIS A 140 19.95 -27.25 -4.34
CA HIS A 140 19.66 -25.82 -4.41
C HIS A 140 19.77 -25.23 -5.83
N LEU A 141 20.73 -25.72 -6.64
CA LEU A 141 20.90 -25.27 -8.03
C LEU A 141 19.68 -25.62 -8.91
N TYR A 142 19.09 -26.79 -8.68
CA TYR A 142 17.90 -27.21 -9.42
C TYR A 142 16.66 -26.40 -9.01
N TRP A 143 16.49 -26.10 -7.72
CA TRP A 143 15.41 -25.23 -7.25
C TRP A 143 15.51 -23.81 -7.82
N ALA A 144 16.72 -23.23 -7.80
CA ALA A 144 16.98 -21.92 -8.41
C ALA A 144 16.66 -21.88 -9.92
N LYS A 145 16.90 -22.99 -10.64
CA LYS A 145 16.52 -23.11 -12.05
C LYS A 145 14.99 -23.18 -12.20
N LEU A 146 14.32 -24.05 -11.44
CA LEU A 146 12.86 -24.20 -11.48
C LEU A 146 12.12 -22.89 -11.19
N GLN A 147 12.62 -22.09 -10.25
CA GLN A 147 12.05 -20.78 -9.91
C GLN A 147 11.93 -19.82 -11.10
N ASN A 148 12.73 -20.01 -12.16
CA ASN A 148 12.81 -19.10 -13.29
C ASN A 148 12.19 -19.65 -14.59
N ILE A 149 11.79 -20.94 -14.63
CA ILE A 149 11.15 -21.56 -15.81
C ILE A 149 9.64 -21.32 -15.76
N LYS A 150 9.03 -21.06 -16.92
CA LYS A 150 7.57 -20.95 -17.08
C LYS A 150 6.96 -22.32 -17.32
N PHE A 151 6.47 -22.97 -16.27
CA PHE A 151 5.86 -24.30 -16.39
C PHE A 151 4.55 -24.48 -15.63
N ILE A 152 4.15 -23.50 -14.81
CA ILE A 152 2.91 -23.58 -14.03
C ILE A 152 1.74 -23.12 -14.92
N PRO A 153 0.79 -23.99 -15.29
CA PRO A 153 -0.31 -23.62 -16.16
C PRO A 153 -1.43 -22.96 -15.36
N ILE A 154 -1.86 -21.78 -15.81
CA ILE A 154 -3.02 -21.08 -15.25
C ILE A 154 -4.00 -20.83 -16.38
N GLN A 155 -5.27 -21.19 -16.15
CA GLN A 155 -6.34 -20.99 -17.13
C GLN A 155 -6.56 -19.49 -17.34
N ASP A 156 -6.61 -19.06 -18.60
CA ASP A 156 -6.86 -17.67 -18.95
C ASP A 156 -8.31 -17.29 -18.60
N LYS A 157 -8.49 -16.20 -17.86
CA LYS A 157 -9.80 -15.68 -17.45
C LYS A 157 -10.64 -15.22 -18.66
N VAL A 158 -9.99 -14.82 -19.75
CA VAL A 158 -10.66 -14.32 -20.96
C VAL A 158 -10.91 -15.45 -21.96
N GLN A 159 -9.99 -16.41 -22.06
CA GLN A 159 -10.07 -17.53 -23.00
C GLN A 159 -9.96 -18.87 -22.24
N PRO A 160 -11.08 -19.46 -21.79
CA PRO A 160 -11.06 -20.65 -20.93
C PRO A 160 -10.32 -21.87 -21.52
N GLU A 161 -10.25 -21.99 -22.84
CA GLU A 161 -9.53 -23.08 -23.52
C GLU A 161 -7.99 -22.90 -23.54
N ARG A 162 -7.51 -21.72 -23.12
CA ARG A 162 -6.09 -21.36 -23.17
C ARG A 162 -5.49 -21.40 -21.77
N PHE A 163 -4.33 -22.04 -21.67
CA PHE A 163 -3.48 -22.00 -20.48
C PHE A 163 -2.25 -21.13 -20.72
N ILE A 164 -1.93 -20.28 -19.75
CA ILE A 164 -0.74 -19.43 -19.75
C ILE A 164 0.24 -19.99 -18.72
N HIS A 165 1.49 -20.19 -19.12
CA HIS A 165 2.54 -20.69 -18.23
C HIS A 165 3.27 -19.56 -17.49
N TYR A 166 3.30 -19.67 -16.16
CA TYR A 166 3.95 -18.72 -15.27
C TYR A 166 5.17 -19.33 -14.59
N ARG A 167 6.08 -18.45 -14.14
CA ARG A 167 7.22 -18.82 -13.30
C ARG A 167 6.74 -18.98 -11.86
N PRO A 168 7.26 -19.95 -11.09
CA PRO A 168 6.91 -20.12 -9.69
C PRO A 168 6.98 -18.83 -8.87
N LYS A 169 8.06 -18.05 -9.01
CA LYS A 169 8.25 -16.79 -8.26
C LYS A 169 7.23 -15.68 -8.54
N ASP A 170 6.52 -15.78 -9.67
CA ASP A 170 5.50 -14.80 -10.05
C ASP A 170 4.10 -15.26 -9.60
N CYS A 171 3.96 -16.49 -9.08
CA CYS A 171 2.68 -17.09 -8.69
C CYS A 171 2.46 -17.05 -7.17
N PHE A 172 1.19 -17.11 -6.79
CA PHE A 172 0.76 -17.20 -5.41
C PHE A 172 -0.15 -18.41 -5.21
N PHE A 173 -0.16 -18.98 -4.01
CA PHE A 173 -1.21 -19.92 -3.64
C PHE A 173 -2.55 -19.19 -3.50
N LYS A 174 -3.64 -19.95 -3.40
CA LYS A 174 -5.00 -19.42 -3.28
C LYS A 174 -5.10 -18.37 -2.16
N LEU A 175 -5.31 -17.11 -2.55
CA LEU A 175 -5.39 -15.97 -1.64
C LEU A 175 -6.80 -15.86 -1.05
N SER A 176 -6.90 -15.61 0.26
CA SER A 176 -8.16 -15.33 0.94
C SER A 176 -8.76 -13.98 0.51
N ASN A 177 -7.89 -13.01 0.21
CA ASN A 177 -8.26 -11.70 -0.28
C ASN A 177 -8.68 -11.76 -1.76
N LYS A 178 -9.98 -11.60 -2.02
CA LYS A 178 -10.57 -11.61 -3.37
C LYS A 178 -9.92 -10.59 -4.32
N ILE A 179 -9.55 -9.41 -3.81
CA ILE A 179 -8.88 -8.37 -4.63
C ILE A 179 -7.56 -8.93 -5.16
N TYR A 180 -6.73 -9.52 -4.30
CA TYR A 180 -5.45 -10.05 -4.74
C TYR A 180 -5.60 -11.29 -5.62
N ALA A 181 -6.57 -12.15 -5.33
CA ALA A 181 -6.89 -13.30 -6.17
C ALA A 181 -7.28 -12.90 -7.60
N ASP A 182 -7.84 -11.70 -7.77
CA ASP A 182 -8.18 -11.20 -9.10
C ASP A 182 -7.01 -10.62 -9.88
N LEU A 183 -6.06 -10.02 -9.19
CA LEU A 183 -4.94 -9.28 -9.78
C LEU A 183 -3.71 -10.14 -10.04
N PHE A 184 -3.48 -11.16 -9.21
CA PHE A 184 -2.30 -12.01 -9.27
C PHE A 184 -2.60 -13.40 -9.83
N PRO A 185 -1.61 -14.05 -10.47
CA PRO A 185 -1.73 -15.44 -10.90
C PRO A 185 -1.74 -16.38 -9.68
N CYS A 186 -2.93 -16.81 -9.28
CA CYS A 186 -3.13 -17.75 -8.18
C CYS A 186 -3.21 -19.21 -8.65
N VAL A 187 -2.69 -20.12 -7.83
CA VAL A 187 -2.66 -21.56 -8.14
C VAL A 187 -3.02 -22.44 -6.96
N ASP A 188 -3.60 -23.60 -7.28
CA ASP A 188 -3.87 -24.68 -6.33
C ASP A 188 -3.92 -26.02 -7.08
N PHE A 189 -2.95 -26.90 -6.81
CA PHE A 189 -2.80 -28.21 -7.45
C PHE A 189 -2.85 -29.38 -6.44
N ASP A 190 -3.49 -29.17 -5.29
CA ASP A 190 -3.54 -30.10 -4.14
C ASP A 190 -2.25 -30.13 -3.30
N GLU A 191 -2.33 -30.73 -2.11
CA GLU A 191 -1.33 -30.60 -1.04
C GLU A 191 0.10 -30.97 -1.46
N ASP A 192 0.29 -32.15 -2.06
CA ASP A 192 1.62 -32.62 -2.44
C ASP A 192 2.25 -31.77 -3.56
N ALA A 193 1.46 -31.43 -4.58
CA ALA A 193 1.91 -30.57 -5.66
C ALA A 193 2.25 -29.16 -5.14
N ASN A 194 1.43 -28.60 -4.25
CA ASN A 194 1.65 -27.29 -3.66
C ASN A 194 2.96 -27.28 -2.82
N LYS A 195 3.27 -28.34 -2.06
CA LYS A 195 4.59 -28.47 -1.38
C LYS A 195 5.78 -28.46 -2.35
N PHE A 196 5.64 -29.06 -3.53
CA PHE A 196 6.67 -28.97 -4.57
C PHE A 196 6.80 -27.54 -5.12
N LEU A 197 5.67 -26.88 -5.39
CA LEU A 197 5.64 -25.52 -5.92
C LEU A 197 6.15 -24.49 -4.92
N GLU A 198 5.93 -24.69 -3.63
CA GLU A 198 6.49 -23.88 -2.55
C GLU A 198 8.02 -23.92 -2.59
N ASN A 199 8.63 -25.10 -2.71
CA ASN A 199 10.09 -25.25 -2.91
C ASN A 199 10.58 -24.65 -4.23
N CYS A 200 9.72 -24.57 -5.25
CA CYS A 200 10.02 -23.88 -6.50
C CYS A 200 9.96 -22.35 -6.37
N GLY A 201 9.36 -21.81 -5.31
CA GLY A 201 9.26 -20.38 -5.04
C GLY A 201 7.88 -19.76 -5.27
N VAL A 202 6.81 -20.56 -5.37
CA VAL A 202 5.43 -20.04 -5.29
C VAL A 202 5.21 -19.51 -3.87
N LYS A 203 4.69 -18.29 -3.77
CA LYS A 203 4.53 -17.58 -2.51
C LYS A 203 3.14 -17.82 -1.91
N GLN A 204 3.03 -17.75 -0.58
CA GLN A 204 1.73 -17.83 0.08
C GLN A 204 0.92 -16.56 -0.15
N GLU A 205 1.54 -15.38 0.02
CA GLU A 205 0.90 -14.08 -0.15
C GLU A 205 1.83 -13.06 -0.83
N PRO A 206 1.26 -12.05 -1.53
CA PRO A 206 2.03 -10.94 -2.09
C PRO A 206 2.63 -10.08 -0.98
N THR A 207 3.95 -9.89 -1.03
CA THR A 207 4.65 -8.98 -0.13
C THR A 207 4.44 -7.53 -0.54
N ALA A 208 4.74 -6.57 0.36
CA ALA A 208 4.72 -5.15 0.01
C ALA A 208 5.60 -4.80 -1.21
N LEU A 209 6.70 -5.54 -1.40
CA LEU A 209 7.57 -5.41 -2.58
C LEU A 209 6.86 -5.89 -3.85
N ASP A 210 6.20 -7.05 -3.80
CA ASP A 210 5.43 -7.58 -4.93
C ASP A 210 4.31 -6.62 -5.33
N LEU A 211 3.62 -6.05 -4.34
CA LEU A 211 2.60 -5.03 -4.54
C LEU A 211 3.18 -3.75 -5.15
N ALA A 212 4.35 -3.29 -4.69
CA ALA A 212 5.00 -2.10 -5.24
C ALA A 212 5.42 -2.31 -6.72
N GLU A 213 5.99 -3.48 -7.04
CA GLU A 213 6.31 -3.86 -8.42
C GLU A 213 5.05 -3.99 -9.29
N TYR A 214 3.96 -4.50 -8.73
CA TYR A 214 2.67 -4.53 -9.39
C TYR A 214 2.16 -3.12 -9.70
N LEU A 215 2.19 -2.17 -8.75
CA LEU A 215 1.80 -0.78 -9.00
C LEU A 215 2.62 -0.15 -10.15
N MET A 216 3.95 -0.34 -10.13
CA MET A 216 4.84 0.18 -11.17
C MET A 216 4.65 -0.45 -12.56
N SER A 217 4.19 -1.70 -12.64
CA SER A 217 3.97 -2.38 -13.92
C SER A 217 2.55 -2.20 -14.47
N SER A 218 1.57 -2.03 -13.59
CA SER A 218 0.14 -1.99 -13.95
C SER A 218 -0.45 -0.58 -14.07
N TRP A 219 0.28 0.49 -13.73
CA TRP A 219 -0.27 1.87 -13.71
C TRP A 219 -0.99 2.28 -15.00
N LYS A 220 -0.51 1.87 -16.19
CA LYS A 220 -1.14 2.19 -17.48
C LYS A 220 -2.52 1.54 -17.67
N LEU A 221 -2.73 0.39 -17.03
CA LEU A 221 -4.01 -0.29 -17.04
C LEU A 221 -4.95 0.42 -16.08
N TRP A 222 -4.50 0.71 -14.86
CA TRP A 222 -5.27 1.41 -13.83
C TRP A 222 -5.59 2.86 -14.19
N SER A 223 -4.76 3.54 -14.99
CA SER A 223 -5.07 4.89 -15.45
C SER A 223 -6.31 4.96 -16.35
N LYS A 224 -6.75 3.84 -16.91
CA LYS A 224 -7.94 3.74 -17.77
C LYS A 224 -9.17 3.20 -17.04
N GLN A 225 -9.01 2.72 -15.81
CA GLN A 225 -10.11 2.19 -15.02
C GLN A 225 -10.85 3.34 -14.33
N ASP A 226 -12.18 3.27 -14.38
CA ASP A 226 -13.04 4.22 -13.68
C ASP A 226 -12.98 3.97 -12.17
N ASP A 227 -13.17 2.72 -11.76
CA ASP A 227 -13.02 2.28 -10.37
C ASP A 227 -11.55 2.09 -10.01
N LYS A 228 -11.10 2.84 -9.00
CA LYS A 228 -9.74 2.83 -8.48
C LYS A 228 -9.67 2.31 -7.04
N ASP A 229 -10.78 1.87 -6.45
CA ASP A 229 -10.81 1.42 -5.05
C ASP A 229 -9.87 0.23 -4.77
N PRO A 230 -9.82 -0.81 -5.62
CA PRO A 230 -8.87 -1.91 -5.42
C PRO A 230 -7.41 -1.43 -5.49
N TYR A 231 -7.12 -0.48 -6.38
CA TYR A 231 -5.78 0.11 -6.50
C TYR A 231 -5.40 0.93 -5.26
N ILE A 232 -6.34 1.73 -4.73
CA ILE A 232 -6.14 2.49 -3.48
C ILE A 232 -5.85 1.52 -2.32
N SER A 233 -6.56 0.40 -2.25
CA SER A 233 -6.33 -0.64 -1.24
C SER A 233 -4.88 -1.15 -1.28
N ILE A 234 -4.38 -1.51 -2.46
CA ILE A 234 -2.98 -1.93 -2.65
C ILE A 234 -2.02 -0.82 -2.24
N LEU A 235 -2.27 0.41 -2.68
CA LEU A 235 -1.41 1.56 -2.36
C LEU A 235 -1.35 1.81 -0.84
N ARG A 236 -2.46 1.62 -0.12
CA ARG A 236 -2.51 1.69 1.34
C ARG A 236 -1.68 0.60 1.99
N THR A 237 -1.78 -0.65 1.52
CA THR A 237 -0.96 -1.76 2.05
C THR A 237 0.53 -1.48 1.84
N VAL A 238 0.92 -1.00 0.66
CA VAL A 238 2.31 -0.60 0.39
C VAL A 238 2.75 0.56 1.29
N SER A 239 1.88 1.54 1.53
CA SER A 239 2.18 2.67 2.42
C SER A 239 2.45 2.24 3.86
N TYR A 240 1.68 1.28 4.37
CA TYR A 240 1.80 0.77 5.74
C TYR A 240 3.15 0.08 5.96
N SER A 241 3.64 -0.66 4.96
CA SER A 241 4.94 -1.33 5.02
C SER A 241 6.10 -0.48 4.48
N SER A 242 5.89 0.82 4.27
CA SER A 242 6.89 1.68 3.61
C SER A 242 8.20 1.82 4.38
N GLU A 243 8.17 1.68 5.72
CA GLU A 243 9.37 1.72 6.57
C GLU A 243 10.26 0.50 6.40
N LEU A 244 9.68 -0.63 6.00
CA LEU A 244 10.40 -1.89 5.75
C LEU A 244 10.94 -1.98 4.32
N MET A 245 10.54 -1.06 3.43
CA MET A 245 11.00 -1.04 2.05
C MET A 245 12.39 -0.43 1.92
N ASN A 246 13.23 -1.03 1.07
CA ASN A 246 14.55 -0.48 0.78
C ASN A 246 14.46 0.83 -0.02
N SER A 247 15.49 1.67 0.11
CA SER A 247 15.57 2.97 -0.60
C SER A 247 15.57 2.79 -2.13
N VAL A 248 16.12 1.68 -2.64
CA VAL A 248 16.20 1.40 -4.08
C VAL A 248 14.82 1.28 -4.73
N ILE A 249 13.87 0.62 -4.07
CA ILE A 249 12.49 0.48 -4.57
C ILE A 249 11.78 1.83 -4.52
N LEU A 250 11.91 2.59 -3.43
CA LEU A 250 11.31 3.91 -3.32
C LEU A 250 11.81 4.85 -4.43
N GLU A 251 13.12 4.86 -4.71
CA GLU A 251 13.69 5.65 -5.81
C GLU A 251 13.22 5.20 -7.21
N LYS A 252 12.89 3.91 -7.38
CA LYS A 252 12.24 3.43 -8.61
C LYS A 252 10.79 3.92 -8.68
N MET A 253 10.03 3.80 -7.60
CA MET A 253 8.62 4.21 -7.52
C MET A 253 8.42 5.68 -7.88
N LYS A 254 9.32 6.57 -7.44
CA LYS A 254 9.31 8.01 -7.80
C LYS A 254 9.29 8.28 -9.31
N LYS A 255 9.75 7.33 -10.13
CA LYS A 255 9.85 7.46 -11.59
C LYS A 255 8.59 7.02 -12.33
N TYR A 256 7.54 6.60 -11.61
CA TYR A 256 6.28 6.16 -12.22
C TYR A 256 5.09 6.96 -11.69
N PRO A 257 4.04 7.18 -12.50
CA PRO A 257 2.83 7.83 -12.07
C PRO A 257 1.91 6.82 -11.37
N ILE A 258 2.30 6.42 -10.16
CA ILE A 258 1.61 5.37 -9.38
C ILE A 258 0.76 5.93 -8.25
N LEU A 259 0.85 7.22 -7.96
CA LEU A 259 0.12 7.86 -6.88
C LEU A 259 -1.22 8.39 -7.39
N ILE A 260 -2.24 8.35 -6.54
CA ILE A 260 -3.55 8.90 -6.85
C ILE A 260 -3.58 10.35 -6.40
N GLY A 261 -3.73 11.26 -7.35
CA GLY A 261 -4.04 12.66 -7.09
C GLY A 261 -5.54 12.88 -7.20
N SER A 262 -6.11 13.63 -6.26
CA SER A 262 -7.45 14.18 -6.40
C SER A 262 -7.40 15.61 -6.94
N LYS A 263 -8.36 15.94 -7.80
CA LYS A 263 -8.52 17.28 -8.35
C LYS A 263 -9.97 17.69 -8.22
N LYS A 264 -10.21 18.78 -7.50
CA LYS A 264 -11.56 19.36 -7.35
C LYS A 264 -11.91 20.18 -8.59
N GLN A 265 -13.03 19.83 -9.21
CA GLN A 265 -13.59 20.55 -10.34
C GLN A 265 -15.00 21.03 -10.00
N ASN A 266 -15.32 22.26 -10.42
CA ASN A 266 -16.64 22.84 -10.20
C ASN A 266 -17.39 22.84 -11.53
N ASN A 267 -18.22 21.82 -11.74
CA ASN A 267 -19.04 21.71 -12.95
C ASN A 267 -20.48 22.06 -12.57
N SER A 268 -21.02 23.14 -13.16
CA SER A 268 -22.43 23.53 -13.00
C SER A 268 -22.91 23.69 -11.54
N GLY A 269 -22.05 24.19 -10.65
CA GLY A 269 -22.39 24.43 -9.24
C GLY A 269 -22.35 23.19 -8.33
N LYS A 270 -22.01 22.01 -8.87
CA LYS A 270 -21.74 20.80 -8.10
C LYS A 270 -20.24 20.56 -8.05
N MET A 271 -19.67 20.55 -6.85
CA MET A 271 -18.27 20.13 -6.65
C MET A 271 -18.15 18.65 -6.93
N THR A 272 -17.31 18.30 -7.89
CA THR A 272 -16.96 16.92 -8.26
C THR A 272 -15.45 16.75 -8.10
N GLU A 273 -15.03 15.65 -7.49
CA GLU A 273 -13.62 15.32 -7.30
C GLU A 273 -13.24 14.20 -8.29
N SER A 274 -12.25 14.48 -9.14
CA SER A 274 -11.70 13.50 -10.08
C SER A 274 -10.42 12.88 -9.52
N TYR A 275 -10.26 11.57 -9.65
CA TYR A 275 -9.10 10.81 -9.18
C TYR A 275 -8.31 10.26 -10.35
N ASP A 276 -7.04 10.64 -10.46
CA ASP A 276 -6.15 10.19 -11.53
C ASP A 276 -4.77 9.80 -11.00
N LEU A 277 -4.10 8.93 -11.75
CA LEU A 277 -2.73 8.53 -11.46
C LEU A 277 -1.74 9.60 -11.95
N ALA A 278 -0.85 10.02 -11.06
CA ALA A 278 0.15 11.05 -11.33
C ALA A 278 1.50 10.75 -10.65
N TYR A 279 2.54 11.45 -11.10
CA TYR A 279 3.86 11.38 -10.46
C TYR A 279 3.85 12.13 -9.13
N ALA A 280 4.70 11.70 -8.19
CA ALA A 280 4.83 12.35 -6.89
C ALA A 280 5.16 13.86 -7.00
N LYS A 281 6.00 14.24 -7.97
CA LYS A 281 6.35 15.64 -8.24
C LYS A 281 5.16 16.53 -8.69
N ASP A 282 4.09 15.91 -9.16
CA ASP A 282 2.91 16.59 -9.71
C ASP A 282 1.73 16.59 -8.72
N ILE A 283 1.89 15.96 -7.54
CA ILE A 283 0.89 15.90 -6.47
C ILE A 283 1.39 16.70 -5.25
N PHE A 284 0.50 17.48 -4.66
CA PHE A 284 0.78 18.26 -3.46
C PHE A 284 0.09 17.70 -2.22
N ILE A 285 0.73 17.90 -1.06
CA ILE A 285 0.05 17.76 0.22
C ILE A 285 -0.81 19.01 0.42
N ASN A 286 -2.12 18.83 0.62
CA ASN A 286 -3.05 19.96 0.75
C ASN A 286 -3.06 20.52 2.17
N ASP A 287 -2.15 21.46 2.43
CA ASP A 287 -2.06 22.22 3.66
C ASP A 287 -2.63 23.65 3.54
N ASN A 288 -3.00 24.09 2.33
CA ASN A 288 -3.60 25.39 2.09
C ASN A 288 -4.77 25.33 1.10
N ASN A 289 -5.99 25.30 1.65
CA ASN A 289 -7.24 25.25 0.87
C ASN A 289 -7.42 26.47 -0.08
N ARG A 290 -6.89 27.65 0.28
CA ARG A 290 -6.98 28.83 -0.61
C ARG A 290 -6.19 28.61 -1.89
N TYR A 291 -5.00 28.03 -1.78
CA TYR A 291 -4.19 27.68 -2.95
C TYR A 291 -4.78 26.50 -3.72
N GLN A 292 -5.42 25.54 -3.04
CA GLN A 292 -6.15 24.46 -3.71
C GLN A 292 -7.29 25.03 -4.58
N GLU A 293 -8.06 25.98 -4.08
CA GLU A 293 -9.13 26.62 -4.85
C GLU A 293 -8.61 27.47 -6.01
N MET A 294 -7.51 28.19 -5.77
CA MET A 294 -6.88 29.09 -6.73
C MET A 294 -6.25 28.36 -7.91
N PHE A 295 -5.38 27.38 -7.64
CA PHE A 295 -4.62 26.68 -8.69
C PHE A 295 -5.28 25.37 -9.15
N LYS A 296 -6.16 24.79 -8.33
CA LYS A 296 -6.77 23.46 -8.55
C LYS A 296 -5.74 22.39 -8.95
N PRO A 297 -4.62 22.25 -8.20
CA PRO A 297 -3.61 21.26 -8.52
C PRO A 297 -4.09 19.85 -8.12
N PHE A 298 -3.33 18.81 -8.49
CA PHE A 298 -3.54 17.49 -7.89
C PHE A 298 -3.08 17.51 -6.44
N THR A 299 -3.93 17.02 -5.55
CA THR A 299 -3.64 16.91 -4.11
C THR A 299 -3.72 15.48 -3.62
N CYS A 300 -3.00 15.15 -2.55
CA CYS A 300 -3.17 13.88 -1.87
C CYS A 300 -4.63 13.78 -1.34
N PRO A 301 -5.43 12.78 -1.76
CA PRO A 301 -6.83 12.69 -1.36
C PRO A 301 -7.03 12.17 0.07
N PHE A 302 -5.99 11.57 0.64
CA PHE A 302 -6.07 10.79 1.86
C PHE A 302 -5.07 11.33 2.90
N GLY A 303 -5.46 11.33 4.18
CA GLY A 303 -4.59 11.72 5.29
C GLY A 303 -3.89 10.55 5.99
N GLY A 304 -3.09 10.87 7.01
CA GLY A 304 -2.42 9.90 7.88
C GLY A 304 -1.20 9.23 7.23
N LEU A 305 -1.02 7.93 7.45
CA LEU A 305 0.14 7.16 6.95
C LEU A 305 0.33 7.25 5.43
N LEU A 306 -0.75 7.38 4.67
CA LEU A 306 -0.68 7.51 3.22
C LEU A 306 -0.09 8.86 2.80
N GLU A 307 -0.38 9.93 3.54
CA GLU A 307 0.19 11.26 3.30
C GLU A 307 1.70 11.26 3.55
N GLU A 308 2.15 10.65 4.65
CA GLU A 308 3.57 10.47 4.96
C GLU A 308 4.30 9.68 3.88
N PHE A 309 3.66 8.64 3.34
CA PHE A 309 4.20 7.88 2.21
C PHE A 309 4.35 8.74 0.95
N TYR A 310 3.38 9.62 0.67
CA TYR A 310 3.46 10.57 -0.45
C TYR A 310 4.63 11.55 -0.26
N GLN A 311 4.82 12.06 0.97
CA GLN A 311 5.97 12.90 1.31
C GLN A 311 7.30 12.15 1.13
N LYS A 312 7.41 10.88 1.55
CA LYS A 312 8.60 10.03 1.33
C LYS A 312 8.92 9.85 -0.16
N LEU A 313 7.89 9.79 -1.01
CA LEU A 313 8.04 9.74 -2.47
C LEU A 313 8.33 11.11 -3.11
N GLY A 314 8.28 12.21 -2.34
CA GLY A 314 8.69 13.54 -2.78
C GLY A 314 7.55 14.49 -3.11
N CYS A 315 6.30 14.17 -2.75
CA CYS A 315 5.21 15.13 -2.79
C CYS A 315 5.51 16.29 -1.83
N LYS A 316 5.28 17.52 -2.29
CA LYS A 316 5.58 18.74 -1.51
C LYS A 316 4.33 19.34 -0.90
N SER A 317 4.50 20.10 0.18
CA SER A 317 3.50 21.02 0.70
C SER A 317 3.01 21.97 -0.40
N LEU A 318 1.70 22.19 -0.50
CA LEU A 318 1.13 23.14 -1.46
C LEU A 318 1.50 24.57 -1.07
N ASP A 319 1.40 24.92 0.21
CA ASP A 319 1.76 26.24 0.73
C ASP A 319 3.21 26.61 0.43
N ALA A 320 4.15 25.71 0.72
CA ALA A 320 5.58 25.91 0.46
C ALA A 320 5.93 25.92 -1.03
N SER A 321 5.01 25.49 -1.91
CA SER A 321 5.21 25.43 -3.36
C SER A 321 4.69 26.67 -4.08
N VAL A 322 4.10 27.64 -3.37
CA VAL A 322 3.59 28.88 -3.94
C VAL A 322 4.49 30.05 -3.56
N LYS A 323 5.02 30.73 -4.57
CA LYS A 323 5.72 32.00 -4.41
C LYS A 323 4.71 33.14 -4.42
N VAL A 324 4.83 34.06 -3.46
CA VAL A 324 3.90 35.19 -3.32
C VAL A 324 4.67 36.49 -3.47
N GLU A 325 4.24 37.34 -4.40
CA GLU A 325 4.80 38.68 -4.64
C GLU A 325 3.70 39.73 -4.50
N SER A 326 4.05 40.91 -3.98
CA SER A 326 3.12 42.04 -3.87
C SER A 326 3.56 43.20 -4.75
N ARG A 327 2.61 43.85 -5.42
CA ARG A 327 2.84 45.07 -6.19
C ARG A 327 1.78 46.09 -5.82
N HIS A 328 2.22 47.31 -5.48
CA HIS A 328 1.32 48.44 -5.30
C HIS A 328 1.42 49.38 -6.51
N THR A 329 0.32 50.07 -6.79
CA THR A 329 0.20 51.06 -7.86
C THR A 329 -0.53 52.30 -7.34
N GLY A 330 -0.14 53.46 -7.86
CA GLY A 330 -0.65 54.76 -7.41
C GLY A 330 0.36 55.56 -6.59
N LYS A 331 0.04 56.83 -6.33
CA LYS A 331 0.90 57.70 -5.52
C LYS A 331 0.71 57.40 -4.04
N GLU A 332 1.81 57.23 -3.33
CA GLU A 332 1.82 57.12 -1.86
C GLU A 332 1.25 58.38 -1.22
N ARG A 333 0.28 58.20 -0.32
CA ARG A 333 -0.38 59.31 0.38
C ARG A 333 -0.68 58.98 1.83
N ILE A 334 -0.52 59.95 2.71
CA ILE A 334 -0.95 59.84 4.11
C ILE A 334 -2.40 60.31 4.17
N SER A 335 -3.32 59.42 4.57
CA SER A 335 -4.75 59.71 4.66
C SER A 335 -5.22 59.73 6.13
N LYS A 336 -6.44 60.22 6.38
CA LYS A 336 -7.06 60.12 7.71
C LYS A 336 -7.16 58.66 8.17
N VAL A 337 -7.49 57.75 7.24
CA VAL A 337 -7.59 56.31 7.49
C VAL A 337 -6.23 55.69 7.79
N SER A 338 -5.18 56.05 7.04
CA SER A 338 -3.84 55.51 7.27
C SER A 338 -3.29 55.93 8.64
N LYS A 339 -3.53 57.18 9.06
CA LYS A 339 -3.22 57.66 10.42
C LYS A 339 -3.99 56.91 11.51
N LYS A 340 -5.29 56.67 11.29
CA LYS A 340 -6.14 55.91 12.24
C LYS A 340 -5.62 54.47 12.41
N ILE A 341 -5.25 53.81 11.31
CA ILE A 341 -4.69 52.45 11.34
C ILE A 341 -3.30 52.45 11.99
N GLN A 342 -2.43 53.40 11.66
CA GLN A 342 -1.12 53.56 12.30
C GLN A 342 -1.26 53.66 13.82
N GLN A 343 -2.14 54.55 14.30
CA GLN A 343 -2.40 54.73 15.72
C GLN A 343 -2.92 53.42 16.34
N ARG A 344 -3.91 52.80 15.72
CA ARG A 344 -4.46 51.51 16.18
C ARG A 344 -3.39 50.42 16.30
N ILE A 345 -2.48 50.33 15.33
CA ILE A 345 -1.38 49.35 15.32
C ILE A 345 -0.42 49.64 16.48
N ILE A 346 0.04 50.89 16.63
CA ILE A 346 0.96 51.30 17.70
C ILE A 346 0.35 51.05 19.09
N GLU A 347 -0.95 51.32 19.25
CA GLU A 347 -1.64 51.11 20.53
C GLU A 347 -1.78 49.62 20.86
N ARG A 348 -2.21 48.80 19.89
CA ARG A 348 -2.67 47.42 20.13
C ARG A 348 -1.59 46.35 20.05
N LEU A 349 -0.61 46.50 19.16
CA LEU A 349 0.39 45.44 18.97
C LEU A 349 1.29 45.20 20.19
N PRO A 350 1.70 46.20 21.00
CA PRO A 350 2.45 45.93 22.23
C PRO A 350 1.73 44.95 23.17
N GLY A 351 0.40 45.10 23.30
CA GLY A 351 -0.45 44.17 24.03
C GLY A 351 -0.41 42.75 23.43
N TYR A 352 -0.49 42.65 22.11
CA TYR A 352 -0.36 41.37 21.40
C TYR A 352 1.00 40.69 21.63
N TYR A 353 2.12 41.40 21.49
CA TYR A 353 3.46 40.86 21.77
C TYR A 353 3.58 40.35 23.20
N SER A 354 3.07 41.12 24.18
CA SER A 354 3.10 40.71 25.59
C SER A 354 2.20 39.52 25.92
N SER A 355 1.18 39.27 25.10
CA SER A 355 0.29 38.12 25.28
C SER A 355 0.91 36.79 24.88
N ILE A 356 1.98 36.81 24.08
CA ILE A 356 2.64 35.61 23.57
C ILE A 356 3.87 35.31 24.42
N ILE A 357 3.73 34.30 25.27
CA ILE A 357 4.83 33.81 26.11
C ILE A 357 5.81 33.03 25.22
N ASN A 358 7.10 33.37 25.27
CA ASN A 358 8.17 32.72 24.50
C ASN A 358 7.94 32.68 22.97
N GLY A 359 7.35 33.73 22.40
CA GLY A 359 7.05 33.81 20.97
C GLY A 359 8.28 33.78 20.06
N ASP A 360 8.25 32.97 18.99
CA ASP A 360 9.28 32.96 17.92
C ASP A 360 9.00 34.07 16.90
N PHE A 361 9.41 35.28 17.26
CA PHE A 361 9.21 36.47 16.44
C PHE A 361 10.28 36.62 15.36
N LYS A 362 9.84 36.94 14.15
CA LYS A 362 10.70 37.40 13.06
C LYS A 362 11.14 38.85 13.28
N ASN A 363 10.23 39.68 13.76
CA ASN A 363 10.46 41.09 14.06
C ASN A 363 9.94 41.37 15.48
N ASP A 364 10.75 42.07 16.28
CA ASP A 364 10.44 42.44 17.67
C ASP A 364 9.50 43.65 17.76
N GLU A 365 9.12 44.07 18.97
CA GLU A 365 8.20 45.20 19.16
C GLU A 365 8.74 46.51 18.57
N THR A 366 10.08 46.68 18.52
CA THR A 366 10.70 47.90 17.96
C THR A 366 10.43 48.07 16.47
N TRP A 367 10.21 46.97 15.74
CA TRP A 367 9.82 47.00 14.33
C TRP A 367 8.50 47.74 14.10
N ILE A 368 7.53 47.62 15.00
CA ILE A 368 6.23 48.30 14.88
C ILE A 368 6.42 49.82 14.88
N GLN A 369 7.37 50.32 15.66
CA GLN A 369 7.64 51.76 15.77
C GLN A 369 8.21 52.32 14.46
N ASN A 370 8.87 51.48 13.66
CA ASN A 370 9.46 51.82 12.36
C ASN A 370 8.54 51.49 11.17
N LEU A 371 7.32 50.99 11.43
CA LEU A 371 6.33 50.69 10.42
C LEU A 371 5.51 51.95 10.11
N GLU A 372 5.52 52.41 8.86
CA GLU A 372 4.66 53.50 8.39
C GLU A 372 3.44 52.97 7.63
N VAL A 373 2.25 53.51 7.88
CA VAL A 373 1.04 53.16 7.12
C VAL A 373 0.76 54.24 6.08
N LYS A 374 0.86 53.86 4.80
CA LYS A 374 0.57 54.73 3.66
C LYS A 374 -0.56 54.15 2.81
N LYS A 375 -1.28 55.04 2.17
CA LYS A 375 -2.35 54.69 1.23
C LYS A 375 -1.84 54.70 -0.20
N VAL A 376 -2.34 53.75 -1.00
CA VAL A 376 -2.12 53.61 -2.44
C VAL A 376 -3.45 53.37 -3.14
N ASP A 377 -3.46 53.37 -4.47
CA ASP A 377 -4.72 53.26 -5.23
C ASP A 377 -5.14 51.80 -5.41
N LYS A 378 -4.18 50.90 -5.69
CA LYS A 378 -4.45 49.47 -5.83
C LYS A 378 -3.23 48.64 -5.39
N ILE A 379 -3.51 47.53 -4.72
CA ILE A 379 -2.53 46.50 -4.37
C ILE A 379 -2.93 45.20 -5.04
N GLU A 380 -1.97 44.57 -5.71
CA GLU A 380 -2.13 43.32 -6.42
C GLU A 380 -1.12 42.30 -5.90
N MET A 381 -1.61 41.15 -5.47
CA MET A 381 -0.81 40.00 -5.06
C MET A 381 -0.73 39.03 -6.24
N THR A 382 0.49 38.65 -6.60
CA THR A 382 0.75 37.60 -7.60
C THR A 382 1.17 36.34 -6.87
N TYR A 383 0.44 35.26 -7.09
CA TYR A 383 0.74 33.92 -6.59
C TYR A 383 1.25 33.08 -7.76
N GLU A 384 2.45 32.52 -7.64
CA GLU A 384 3.04 31.64 -8.65
C GLU A 384 3.23 30.25 -8.05
N LEU A 385 2.59 29.24 -8.64
CA LEU A 385 2.87 27.85 -8.32
C LEU A 385 4.19 27.45 -9.00
N ILE A 386 5.24 27.24 -8.20
CA ILE A 386 6.64 27.16 -8.66
C ILE A 386 6.85 26.03 -9.69
N THR A 387 6.14 24.92 -9.55
CA THR A 387 6.32 23.73 -10.39
C THR A 387 5.71 23.87 -11.78
N THR A 388 4.55 24.54 -11.89
CA THR A 388 3.81 24.69 -13.15
C THR A 388 4.01 26.06 -13.78
N HIS A 389 4.59 27.01 -13.04
CA HIS A 389 4.66 28.44 -13.37
C HIS A 389 3.28 29.08 -13.61
N GLN A 390 2.20 28.45 -13.12
CA GLN A 390 0.88 29.04 -13.15
C GLN A 390 0.86 30.27 -12.24
N LYS A 391 0.35 31.38 -12.77
CA LYS A 391 0.23 32.64 -12.04
C LYS A 391 -1.23 33.01 -11.88
N GLU A 392 -1.58 33.37 -10.66
CA GLU A 392 -2.90 33.87 -10.31
C GLU A 392 -2.72 35.21 -9.59
N THR A 393 -3.61 36.17 -9.87
CA THR A 393 -3.55 37.50 -9.29
C THR A 393 -4.80 37.79 -8.47
N ALA A 394 -4.62 38.33 -7.27
CA ALA A 394 -5.73 38.80 -6.45
C ALA A 394 -5.52 40.26 -6.03
N GLN A 395 -6.59 41.03 -6.04
CA GLN A 395 -6.59 42.35 -5.39
C GLN A 395 -6.73 42.15 -3.89
N VAL A 396 -5.87 42.82 -3.12
CA VAL A 396 -5.92 42.80 -1.65
C VAL A 396 -5.99 44.23 -1.12
N SER A 397 -6.41 44.37 0.13
CA SER A 397 -6.55 45.69 0.77
C SER A 397 -5.34 46.15 1.57
N ALA A 398 -4.37 45.25 1.82
CA ALA A 398 -3.14 45.56 2.52
C ALA A 398 -1.92 44.75 2.03
N CYS A 399 -0.73 45.35 2.04
CA CYS A 399 0.57 44.64 1.92
C CYS A 399 1.70 45.44 2.59
N ILE A 400 2.82 44.79 2.95
CA ILE A 400 4.03 45.45 3.49
C ILE A 400 5.15 45.41 2.46
N SER A 401 5.90 46.51 2.32
CA SER A 401 7.08 46.58 1.46
C SER A 401 8.17 45.60 1.93
N GLU A 402 8.67 44.74 1.03
CA GLU A 402 9.71 43.75 1.38
C GLU A 402 11.13 44.34 1.39
N SER A 403 11.33 45.52 0.78
CA SER A 403 12.65 46.16 0.65
C SER A 403 12.52 47.67 0.82
N GLY A 404 12.66 48.15 2.04
CA GLY A 404 12.64 49.57 2.39
C GLY A 404 12.90 49.79 3.87
N ASN A 405 13.68 50.82 4.20
CA ASN A 405 13.74 51.38 5.54
C ASN A 405 13.30 52.87 5.41
N PRO A 406 12.16 53.29 5.98
CA PRO A 406 11.26 52.52 6.85
C PRO A 406 10.44 51.46 6.11
N PHE A 407 9.91 50.47 6.85
CA PHE A 407 8.94 49.51 6.32
C PHE A 407 7.59 50.19 6.15
N ILE A 408 6.95 50.03 5.00
CA ILE A 408 5.67 50.69 4.71
C ILE A 408 4.57 49.63 4.56
N LEU A 409 3.52 49.73 5.38
CA LEU A 409 2.24 49.06 5.20
C LEU A 409 1.38 49.88 4.24
N TYR A 410 1.16 49.36 3.04
CA TYR A 410 0.26 49.93 2.05
C TYR A 410 -1.18 49.47 2.28
N ILE A 411 -2.13 50.39 2.13
CA ILE A 411 -3.58 50.14 2.19
C ILE A 411 -4.32 50.79 1.02
N THR A 412 -5.46 50.22 0.60
CA THR A 412 -6.24 50.74 -0.55
C THR A 412 -7.58 51.41 -0.19
N ASN A 413 -8.19 51.13 0.98
CA ASN A 413 -9.56 51.57 1.26
C ASN A 413 -9.73 53.09 1.52
N ASP A 414 -10.77 53.66 0.92
CA ASP A 414 -11.18 55.08 1.05
C ASP A 414 -12.33 55.31 2.05
N SER A 415 -13.03 54.25 2.48
CA SER A 415 -14.20 54.34 3.36
C SER A 415 -13.87 53.98 4.81
N ASP A 416 -14.79 54.31 5.74
CA ASP A 416 -14.70 53.93 7.16
C ASP A 416 -14.68 52.40 7.40
N ASN A 417 -14.95 51.60 6.36
CA ASN A 417 -14.94 50.14 6.44
C ASN A 417 -13.54 49.59 6.16
N ILE A 418 -12.67 49.68 7.17
CA ILE A 418 -11.29 49.18 7.13
C ILE A 418 -11.31 47.64 7.18
N ASN A 419 -10.69 46.99 6.19
CA ASN A 419 -10.51 45.54 6.21
C ASN A 419 -9.32 45.16 7.10
N TYR A 420 -9.57 45.03 8.41
CA TYR A 420 -8.56 44.62 9.37
C TYR A 420 -8.10 43.16 9.19
N ALA A 421 -8.84 42.32 8.46
CA ALA A 421 -8.46 40.92 8.27
C ALA A 421 -7.19 40.80 7.40
N ASP A 422 -7.13 41.53 6.29
CA ASP A 422 -5.95 41.57 5.42
C ASP A 422 -4.76 42.22 6.16
N ILE A 423 -5.01 43.29 6.92
CA ILE A 423 -3.97 43.97 7.74
C ILE A 423 -3.40 42.99 8.77
N ALA A 424 -4.25 42.29 9.51
CA ALA A 424 -3.83 41.32 10.50
C ALA A 424 -3.02 40.16 9.90
N ALA A 425 -3.45 39.62 8.76
CA ALA A 425 -2.74 38.54 8.08
C ALA A 425 -1.35 38.97 7.60
N VAL A 426 -1.23 40.17 7.04
CA VAL A 426 0.07 40.72 6.61
C VAL A 426 0.97 41.00 7.81
N LEU A 427 0.43 41.59 8.89
CA LEU A 427 1.19 41.81 10.12
C LEU A 427 1.67 40.49 10.72
N ALA A 428 0.80 39.47 10.81
CA ALA A 428 1.17 38.15 11.34
C ALA A 428 2.36 37.54 10.57
N LYS A 429 2.34 37.64 9.22
CA LYS A 429 3.42 37.16 8.34
C LYS A 429 4.76 37.86 8.60
N HIS A 430 4.73 39.12 9.02
CA HIS A 430 5.95 39.90 9.30
C HIS A 430 6.36 39.83 10.78
N ILE A 431 5.45 39.59 11.70
CA ILE A 431 5.73 39.48 13.14
C ILE A 431 6.32 38.11 13.48
N HIS A 432 5.75 37.04 12.95
CA HIS A 432 6.13 35.66 13.31
C HIS A 432 7.14 35.06 12.33
N ARG A 433 8.09 34.29 12.84
CA ARG A 433 9.00 33.51 11.98
C ARG A 433 8.27 32.38 11.26
N LYS A 434 7.28 31.78 11.94
CA LYS A 434 6.34 30.79 11.38
C LYS A 434 4.91 31.30 11.55
N PRO A 435 4.39 32.08 10.59
CA PRO A 435 3.04 32.62 10.69
C PRO A 435 2.01 31.50 10.58
N ASP A 436 1.06 31.47 11.51
CA ASP A 436 -0.05 30.53 11.51
C ASP A 436 -1.40 31.27 11.45
N ARG A 437 -2.47 30.50 11.18
CA ARG A 437 -3.82 31.04 11.07
C ARG A 437 -4.29 31.64 12.40
N GLN A 438 -3.93 31.03 13.53
CA GLN A 438 -4.32 31.51 14.84
C GLN A 438 -3.70 32.88 15.15
N SER A 439 -2.44 33.10 14.81
CA SER A 439 -1.79 34.41 14.96
C SER A 439 -2.52 35.51 14.20
N SER A 440 -2.96 35.22 12.97
CA SER A 440 -3.73 36.17 12.15
C SER A 440 -5.11 36.50 12.77
N ILE A 441 -5.80 35.49 13.30
CA ILE A 441 -7.11 35.67 13.97
C ILE A 441 -6.96 36.46 15.28
N ASN A 442 -5.93 36.14 16.07
CA ASN A 442 -5.65 36.84 17.31
C ASN A 442 -5.31 38.31 17.03
N LEU A 443 -4.43 38.59 16.06
CA LEU A 443 -4.11 39.97 15.63
C LEU A 443 -5.35 40.71 15.14
N PHE A 444 -6.20 40.07 14.33
CA PHE A 444 -7.45 40.65 13.90
C PHE A 444 -8.31 41.07 15.11
N THR A 445 -8.43 40.18 16.10
CA THR A 445 -9.19 40.42 17.34
C THR A 445 -8.62 41.60 18.13
N TYR A 446 -7.29 41.69 18.27
CA TYR A 446 -6.63 42.82 18.92
C TYR A 446 -6.88 44.16 18.21
N LEU A 447 -6.94 44.15 16.87
CA LEU A 447 -7.16 45.34 16.05
C LEU A 447 -8.63 45.78 16.01
N THR A 448 -9.58 44.86 16.08
CA THR A 448 -11.01 45.18 15.96
C THR A 448 -11.73 45.41 17.29
N SER A 449 -11.44 44.59 18.31
CA SER A 449 -12.22 44.55 19.55
C SER A 449 -11.97 45.73 20.50
N SER A 450 -12.96 46.08 21.33
CA SER A 450 -12.75 47.06 22.40
C SER A 450 -11.83 46.50 23.49
N LEU A 451 -11.29 47.37 24.36
CA LEU A 451 -10.46 46.90 25.47
C LEU A 451 -11.25 46.07 26.50
N GLU A 452 -12.53 46.41 26.66
CA GLU A 452 -13.43 45.68 27.54
C GLU A 452 -13.71 44.27 26.99
N ASP A 453 -14.01 44.17 25.68
CA ASP A 453 -14.23 42.87 25.03
C ASP A 453 -12.98 42.00 25.08
N LEU A 454 -11.79 42.58 24.89
CA LEU A 454 -10.53 41.84 25.02
C LEU A 454 -10.35 41.28 26.43
N ARG A 455 -10.65 42.05 27.48
CA ARG A 455 -10.59 41.56 28.87
C ARG A 455 -11.61 40.45 29.13
N GLN A 456 -12.83 40.60 28.64
CA GLN A 456 -13.87 39.57 28.78
C GLN A 456 -13.51 38.28 28.02
N LEU A 457 -12.81 38.38 26.90
CA LEU A 457 -12.29 37.26 26.12
C LEU A 457 -10.97 36.70 26.69
N GLY A 458 -10.46 37.22 27.80
CA GLY A 458 -9.26 36.73 28.49
C GLY A 458 -7.93 37.18 27.88
N TYR A 459 -7.92 38.19 27.00
CA TYR A 459 -6.70 38.74 26.41
C TYR A 459 -6.01 39.75 27.35
N PRO A 460 -4.68 39.66 27.53
CA PRO A 460 -3.91 40.67 28.27
C PRO A 460 -4.04 42.06 27.63
N THR A 461 -4.38 43.06 28.44
CA THR A 461 -4.56 44.46 27.99
C THR A 461 -3.63 45.47 28.69
N GLU A 462 -2.81 45.01 29.63
CA GLU A 462 -2.02 45.88 30.52
C GLU A 462 -0.95 46.71 29.79
N ASN A 463 -0.45 46.19 28.67
CA ASN A 463 0.61 46.84 27.86
C ASN A 463 0.07 47.62 26.65
N ILE A 464 -1.25 47.80 26.53
CA ILE A 464 -1.84 48.61 25.46
C ILE A 464 -1.70 50.09 25.82
N LYS A 465 -0.91 50.82 25.02
CA LYS A 465 -0.71 52.27 25.21
C LYS A 465 -1.97 53.00 24.77
N ILE A 466 -2.66 53.69 25.68
CA ILE A 466 -3.80 54.55 25.34
C ILE A 466 -3.23 55.92 24.94
N THR A 467 -3.26 56.27 23.65
CA THR A 467 -2.94 57.64 23.23
C THR A 467 -4.22 58.50 23.26
N ASN A 468 -4.46 59.16 24.40
CA ASN A 468 -5.53 60.15 24.50
C ASN A 468 -5.19 61.37 23.62
N ASN A 469 -5.71 61.44 22.40
CA ASN A 469 -5.93 62.71 21.69
C ASN A 469 -6.79 62.53 20.42
N VAL A 470 -8.11 62.74 20.54
CA VAL A 470 -8.94 63.57 19.63
C VAL A 470 -10.15 64.10 20.43
N PRO A 471 -10.33 65.42 20.60
CA PRO A 471 -11.57 65.98 21.13
C PRO A 471 -12.64 66.03 20.03
N GLY A 472 -13.80 65.41 20.27
CA GLY A 472 -14.99 65.57 19.44
C GLY A 472 -15.57 64.28 18.86
N LEU A 473 -16.13 63.41 19.70
CA LEU A 473 -17.35 62.68 19.33
C LEU A 473 -18.34 62.84 20.48
N SER A 474 -19.41 63.58 20.21
CA SER A 474 -20.57 63.68 21.09
C SER A 474 -21.16 62.29 21.30
N VAL A 475 -21.16 61.84 22.55
CA VAL A 475 -21.93 60.66 22.98
C VAL A 475 -23.40 61.02 22.82
N GLY A 476 -24.03 60.50 21.77
CA GLY A 476 -25.49 60.50 21.67
C GLY A 476 -26.06 59.72 22.84
N LYS A 477 -27.07 60.29 23.51
CA LYS A 477 -27.81 59.64 24.60
C LYS A 477 -28.24 58.22 24.20
N PRO A 478 -28.22 57.24 25.12
CA PRO A 478 -28.84 55.95 24.88
C PRO A 478 -30.32 56.16 24.56
N LEU A 479 -30.76 55.69 23.40
CA LEU A 479 -32.18 55.54 23.11
C LEU A 479 -32.71 54.42 24.03
N LEU A 480 -33.73 54.76 24.81
CA LEU A 480 -34.54 53.80 25.55
C LEU A 480 -35.08 52.71 24.60
N PRO A 481 -35.18 51.45 25.03
CA PRO A 481 -35.75 50.41 24.19
C PRO A 481 -37.23 50.68 23.95
N VAL A 482 -37.58 50.87 22.67
CA VAL A 482 -38.96 50.87 22.20
C VAL A 482 -39.52 49.46 22.34
N ALA A 483 -40.70 49.35 22.95
CA ALA A 483 -41.41 48.10 23.15
C ALA A 483 -41.97 47.53 21.84
N GLY A 484 -41.83 46.21 21.65
CA GLY A 484 -42.63 45.38 20.75
C GLY A 484 -41.95 44.05 20.40
N PRO A 485 -42.69 43.05 19.90
CA PRO A 485 -43.90 42.43 20.42
C PRO A 485 -43.58 41.13 21.21
N LEU A 486 -44.51 40.73 22.09
CA LEU A 486 -44.50 39.47 22.82
C LEU A 486 -44.43 38.25 21.87
N PHE A 487 -43.44 37.39 22.07
CA PHE A 487 -43.44 36.01 21.57
C PHE A 487 -43.70 35.04 22.75
N PRO A 488 -44.38 33.90 22.51
CA PRO A 488 -44.95 33.07 23.55
C PRO A 488 -43.90 32.31 24.35
N ALA A 489 -44.25 31.98 25.60
CA ALA A 489 -43.41 31.37 26.62
C ALA A 489 -42.60 30.16 26.13
N ALA A 490 -41.32 30.16 26.46
CA ALA A 490 -40.46 28.99 26.37
C ALA A 490 -41.01 27.87 27.26
N GLY A 491 -41.15 26.67 26.68
CA GLY A 491 -41.52 25.44 27.39
C GLY A 491 -40.47 25.03 28.45
N PRO A 492 -40.78 24.01 29.27
CA PRO A 492 -40.00 23.69 30.46
C PRO A 492 -38.60 23.19 30.09
N VAL A 493 -37.61 23.71 30.81
CA VAL A 493 -36.22 23.24 30.83
C VAL A 493 -36.18 21.75 31.24
N PRO A 494 -35.42 20.87 30.56
CA PRO A 494 -35.36 19.46 30.95
C PRO A 494 -34.67 19.31 32.31
N ARG A 495 -35.29 18.53 33.21
CA ARG A 495 -34.68 18.06 34.46
C ARG A 495 -33.55 17.07 34.15
N ASN A 496 -32.42 17.21 34.84
CA ASN A 496 -31.42 16.15 34.93
C ASN A 496 -32.02 14.99 35.76
N LEU A 497 -32.08 13.79 35.16
CA LEU A 497 -32.59 12.57 35.78
C LEU A 497 -31.55 12.02 36.78
N SER A 498 -32.00 11.49 37.91
CA SER A 498 -31.10 10.77 38.83
C SER A 498 -30.73 9.39 38.28
N ASN A 499 -29.62 8.80 38.74
CA ASN A 499 -29.17 7.48 38.30
C ASN A 499 -30.24 6.39 38.55
N ASP A 500 -31.02 6.51 39.64
CA ASP A 500 -32.10 5.57 39.97
C ASP A 500 -33.29 5.66 38.99
N GLU A 501 -33.54 6.84 38.41
CA GLU A 501 -34.58 7.02 37.37
C GLU A 501 -34.12 6.47 36.02
N LEU A 502 -32.81 6.49 35.75
CA LEU A 502 -32.22 5.90 34.55
C LEU A 502 -32.28 4.37 34.59
N GLU A 503 -31.97 3.78 35.74
CA GLU A 503 -31.96 2.33 35.96
C GLU A 503 -33.37 1.73 35.91
N ASN A 504 -34.37 2.45 36.44
CA ASN A 504 -35.78 2.06 36.31
C ASN A 504 -36.31 2.15 34.87
N LYS A 505 -35.84 3.12 34.07
CA LYS A 505 -36.20 3.20 32.65
C LYS A 505 -35.53 2.09 31.83
N LEU A 506 -34.31 1.72 32.15
CA LEU A 506 -33.61 0.61 31.50
C LEU A 506 -34.30 -0.73 31.80
N ASN A 507 -34.67 -0.97 33.05
CA ASN A 507 -35.39 -2.19 33.46
C ASN A 507 -36.79 -2.30 32.85
N ASN A 508 -37.50 -1.17 32.71
CA ASN A 508 -38.79 -1.14 31.99
C ASN A 508 -38.64 -1.38 30.48
N GLY A 509 -37.55 -0.91 29.86
CA GLY A 509 -37.22 -1.22 28.47
C GLY A 509 -36.91 -2.70 28.25
N ILE A 510 -36.18 -3.33 29.17
CA ILE A 510 -35.85 -4.77 29.12
C ILE A 510 -37.11 -5.64 29.30
N MET A 511 -38.08 -5.21 30.12
CA MET A 511 -39.36 -5.90 30.28
C MET A 511 -40.29 -5.75 29.06
N SER A 512 -40.23 -4.62 28.35
CA SER A 512 -40.99 -4.38 27.12
C SER A 512 -40.48 -5.20 25.92
N CYS A 513 -39.22 -5.61 25.91
CA CYS A 513 -38.64 -6.43 24.83
C CYS A 513 -38.92 -7.93 24.99
N LYS A 514 -39.38 -8.39 26.16
CA LYS A 514 -39.66 -9.81 26.45
C LYS A 514 -41.12 -10.23 26.22
N SER A 515 -42.00 -9.33 25.77
CA SER A 515 -43.43 -9.61 25.57
C SER A 515 -43.86 -9.86 24.12
N ASN A 516 -42.96 -9.79 23.14
CA ASN A 516 -43.31 -9.94 21.72
C ASN A 516 -42.89 -11.25 21.04
N ASP A 517 -42.26 -12.20 21.75
CA ASP A 517 -41.91 -13.52 21.19
C ASP A 517 -42.78 -14.65 21.74
N GLN A 518 -44.05 -14.68 21.32
CA GLN A 518 -44.85 -15.92 21.30
C GLN A 518 -45.75 -15.95 20.05
N LYS A 519 -45.28 -16.60 18.98
CA LYS A 519 -46.07 -17.44 18.06
C LYS A 519 -45.16 -18.23 17.10
N TYR A 520 -45.64 -19.41 16.70
CA TYR A 520 -44.89 -20.64 16.41
C TYR A 520 -44.80 -20.95 14.89
N ILE A 521 -43.56 -21.18 14.40
CA ILE A 521 -42.96 -22.07 13.36
C ILE A 521 -43.84 -22.78 12.27
N PRO A 522 -43.34 -23.01 11.02
CA PRO A 522 -42.55 -24.23 10.66
C PRO A 522 -41.37 -23.97 9.68
N ARG A 523 -40.12 -24.38 10.02
CA ARG A 523 -39.36 -25.53 9.46
C ARG A 523 -39.51 -25.77 7.95
N ASP A 524 -38.60 -25.22 7.15
CA ASP A 524 -37.59 -25.96 6.37
C ASP A 524 -36.73 -24.98 5.55
N GLU A 525 -35.53 -25.42 5.16
CA GLU A 525 -34.53 -24.78 4.30
C GLU A 525 -33.57 -23.75 4.95
N THR A 526 -32.31 -24.16 5.09
CA THR A 526 -31.17 -23.34 5.50
C THR A 526 -30.58 -22.57 4.31
N PRO A 527 -30.53 -21.23 4.33
CA PRO A 527 -29.50 -20.47 3.65
C PRO A 527 -28.41 -20.04 4.64
N VAL A 528 -27.16 -20.26 4.25
CA VAL A 528 -25.97 -19.79 4.95
C VAL A 528 -25.75 -18.32 4.58
N ILE A 529 -25.87 -17.40 5.56
CA ILE A 529 -25.34 -16.04 5.48
C ILE A 529 -24.60 -15.71 6.78
N GLU A 530 -23.28 -15.68 6.62
CA GLU A 530 -22.28 -14.76 7.19
C GLU A 530 -22.64 -13.99 8.48
N THR A 531 -22.12 -14.48 9.60
CA THR A 531 -21.80 -13.67 10.78
C THR A 531 -20.31 -13.36 10.79
N THR A 532 -19.95 -12.15 10.39
CA THR A 532 -18.68 -11.49 10.71
C THR A 532 -18.62 -11.24 12.22
N VAL A 533 -17.89 -12.09 12.94
CA VAL A 533 -17.47 -11.84 14.33
C VAL A 533 -16.09 -11.20 14.32
N ILE A 534 -16.00 -10.10 15.07
CA ILE A 534 -14.83 -9.27 15.30
C ILE A 534 -13.87 -10.01 16.23
N GLU A 535 -12.91 -10.75 15.65
CA GLU A 535 -11.74 -11.27 16.37
C GLU A 535 -10.49 -10.47 15.95
N SER A 536 -10.33 -9.26 16.49
CA SER A 536 -9.05 -8.54 16.38
C SER A 536 -8.72 -7.60 17.55
N HIS A 537 -9.55 -7.51 18.58
CA HIS A 537 -9.31 -6.61 19.72
C HIS A 537 -8.95 -7.29 21.04
N TYR A 538 -8.79 -8.63 21.06
CA TYR A 538 -8.41 -9.37 22.27
C TYR A 538 -6.93 -9.79 22.35
N ALA A 539 -6.12 -9.58 21.31
CA ALA A 539 -4.72 -10.00 21.29
C ALA A 539 -3.71 -8.92 21.76
N ILE A 540 -4.12 -7.66 21.90
CA ILE A 540 -3.20 -6.55 22.25
C ILE A 540 -3.27 -6.16 23.74
N ALA A 541 -4.37 -6.49 24.43
CA ALA A 541 -4.54 -6.17 25.86
C ALA A 541 -3.77 -7.10 26.81
N MET A 542 -3.30 -8.27 26.34
CA MET A 542 -2.66 -9.28 27.20
C MET A 542 -1.13 -9.20 27.22
N ASP A 543 -0.50 -8.52 26.25
CA ASP A 543 0.96 -8.35 26.16
C ASP A 543 1.49 -7.08 26.87
N MET A 544 0.63 -6.12 27.21
CA MET A 544 1.02 -4.94 28.00
C MET A 544 0.91 -5.12 29.52
N ALA A 545 0.33 -6.23 29.99
CA ALA A 545 0.14 -6.49 31.43
C ALA A 545 1.30 -7.26 32.11
N ILE A 546 2.33 -7.68 31.37
CA ILE A 546 3.46 -8.49 31.91
C ILE A 546 4.74 -7.65 32.15
N SER A 547 4.77 -6.37 31.78
CA SER A 547 5.99 -5.52 31.88
C SER A 547 6.05 -4.57 33.10
N VAL A 548 5.10 -4.58 34.04
CA VAL A 548 5.12 -3.67 35.20
C VAL A 548 4.82 -4.43 36.48
N ASN A 549 5.78 -5.22 36.97
CA ASN A 549 5.85 -5.61 38.38
C ASN A 549 7.21 -6.25 38.72
N THR A 550 8.25 -5.43 38.87
CA THR A 550 9.36 -5.71 39.81
C THR A 550 10.03 -4.39 40.19
N SER A 551 9.74 -3.90 41.40
CA SER A 551 10.58 -2.94 42.12
C SER A 551 11.26 -3.69 43.27
N PRO A 552 12.58 -3.56 43.49
CA PRO A 552 13.18 -3.89 44.76
C PRO A 552 13.46 -2.63 45.60
N HIS A 553 13.00 -2.67 46.85
CA HIS A 553 13.42 -1.77 47.93
C HIS A 553 14.93 -1.93 48.24
N PRO A 554 15.60 -0.87 48.75
CA PRO A 554 16.97 -0.94 49.20
C PRO A 554 17.07 -1.30 50.68
N THR A 555 17.99 -2.19 51.04
CA THR A 555 18.43 -2.34 52.43
C THR A 555 19.96 -2.44 52.50
N ASN A 556 20.51 -1.60 53.38
CA ASN A 556 21.89 -1.46 53.82
C ASN A 556 22.60 -2.76 54.20
N ILE A 557 23.94 -2.65 54.23
CA ILE A 557 24.98 -3.23 55.11
C ILE A 557 26.19 -3.46 54.18
N GLY A 558 27.30 -2.71 54.23
CA GLY A 558 28.15 -2.40 55.36
C GLY A 558 29.47 -3.17 55.17
N ASP A 559 30.54 -2.47 54.79
CA ASP A 559 31.94 -2.96 54.71
C ASP A 559 32.37 -3.63 56.04
N PRO A 560 33.31 -4.61 56.02
CA PRO A 560 34.73 -4.23 56.10
C PRO A 560 35.76 -5.20 55.46
N LEU A 561 36.82 -4.60 54.90
CA LEU A 561 38.28 -4.84 55.03
C LEU A 561 39.04 -4.67 53.71
#